data_AF-A0A8S3ZWV2-F1
#
_entry.id   AF-A0A8S3ZWV2-F1
#
_cell.length_a   1.000
_cell.length_b   1.000
_cell.length_c   1.000
_cell.angle_alpha   90.00
_cell.angle_beta   90.00
_cell.angle_gamma   90.00
#
_symmetry.space_group_name_H-M   'P 1'
#
loop_
_entity.id
_entity.type
_entity.pdbx_description
1 polymer ?
#
loop_
_entity_poly.entity_id
_entity_poly.type
_entity_poly.pdbx_seq_one_letter_code
_entity_poly.pdbx_strand_id
1 'polypeptide(L)'
;NLIIQVTVADENAKICQCPDAKTFVEGNTLPTCPTCGKNYPAVVRYDALDSWCHGESFTVCNCLDNDNNYSPLPPDEIVERAKSLLGPIAYDVFQYNCEHFALWCRYGVAASFQ
;
A
#
# COMPACT_ATOMS: atom_id res chain seq x y z
N ASN A 1 -2.86 -13.34 -12.53
CA ASN A 1 -1.75 -12.47 -12.08
C ASN A 1 -2.17 -11.73 -10.82
N LEU A 2 -1.52 -12.01 -9.69
CA LEU A 2 -1.81 -11.35 -8.41
C LEU A 2 -0.69 -10.37 -8.06
N ILE A 3 -1.07 -9.26 -7.44
CA ILE A 3 -0.16 -8.28 -6.83
C ILE A 3 -0.45 -8.18 -5.33
N ILE A 4 0.55 -7.69 -4.58
CA ILE A 4 0.36 -7.24 -3.20
C ILE A 4 0.55 -5.73 -3.20
N GLN A 5 -0.43 -4.97 -2.73
CA GLN A 5 -0.39 -3.51 -2.69
C GLN A 5 -0.77 -2.97 -1.31
N VAL A 6 -0.33 -1.75 -1.04
CA VAL A 6 -0.87 -0.90 0.04
C VAL A 6 -1.95 -0.01 -0.57
N THR A 7 -3.15 -0.05 -0.01
CA THR A 7 -4.20 0.90 -0.34
C THR A 7 -4.85 1.42 0.93
N VAL A 8 -5.50 2.58 0.85
CA VAL A 8 -6.34 3.06 1.94
C VAL A 8 -7.54 2.13 2.08
N ALA A 9 -7.88 1.74 3.30
CA ALA A 9 -9.01 0.85 3.53
C ALA A 9 -10.30 1.48 2.97
N ASP A 10 -10.91 0.76 2.04
CA ASP A 10 -12.16 1.11 1.37
C ASP A 10 -13.32 0.26 1.92
N GLU A 11 -14.46 0.30 1.23
CA GLU A 11 -15.62 -0.55 1.53
C GLU A 11 -15.31 -2.05 1.58
N ASN A 12 -14.25 -2.52 0.89
CA ASN A 12 -13.85 -3.92 0.88
C ASN A 12 -13.09 -4.32 2.15
N ALA A 13 -12.50 -3.36 2.86
CA ALA A 13 -11.79 -3.62 4.11
C ALA A 13 -12.74 -3.85 5.31
N LYS A 14 -14.05 -3.61 5.17
CA LYS A 14 -15.10 -3.83 6.19
C LYS A 14 -14.79 -3.22 7.57
N ILE A 15 -14.09 -2.09 7.60
CA ILE A 15 -13.61 -1.47 8.86
C ILE A 15 -14.73 -0.69 9.59
N CYS A 16 -15.72 -0.22 8.84
CA CYS A 16 -16.85 0.55 9.36
C CYS A 16 -18.16 0.08 8.72
N GLN A 17 -19.23 -0.01 9.51
CA GLN A 17 -20.57 -0.41 9.06
C GLN A 17 -21.51 0.80 8.89
N CYS A 18 -20.99 2.04 8.99
CA CYS A 18 -21.81 3.24 8.85
C CYS A 18 -22.27 3.45 7.39
N PRO A 19 -23.47 4.01 7.15
CA PRO A 19 -24.00 4.24 5.80
C PRO A 19 -23.10 5.13 4.94
N ASP A 20 -22.54 6.18 5.54
CA ASP A 20 -21.68 7.18 4.87
C ASP A 20 -20.19 6.87 5.04
N ALA A 21 -19.83 5.63 5.34
CA ALA A 21 -18.45 5.18 5.47
C ALA A 21 -17.58 5.46 4.22
N LYS A 22 -18.21 5.68 3.06
CA LYS A 22 -17.58 5.78 1.73
C LYS A 22 -17.27 7.20 1.26
N THR A 23 -17.63 8.23 2.03
CA THR A 23 -17.33 9.62 1.66
C THR A 23 -15.94 10.00 2.17
N PHE A 24 -14.97 9.99 1.25
CA PHE A 24 -13.59 10.38 1.51
C PHE A 24 -13.46 11.90 1.41
N VAL A 25 -12.88 12.55 2.42
CA VAL A 25 -12.46 13.96 2.33
C VAL A 25 -11.05 13.97 1.75
N GLU A 26 -10.85 14.62 0.60
CA GLU A 26 -9.51 14.80 0.02
C GLU A 26 -8.60 15.57 0.99
N GLY A 27 -7.44 15.01 1.30
CA GLY A 27 -6.44 15.63 2.19
C GLY A 27 -5.35 14.66 2.64
N ASN A 28 -4.24 15.19 3.14
CA ASN A 28 -3.06 14.44 3.64
C ASN A 28 -3.29 13.70 4.97
N THR A 29 -4.53 13.30 5.27
CA THR A 29 -4.88 12.57 6.50
C THR A 29 -5.64 11.31 6.11
N LEU A 30 -5.42 10.23 6.87
CA LEU A 30 -6.22 9.02 6.73
C LEU A 30 -7.71 9.35 6.68
N PRO A 31 -8.47 8.76 5.74
CA PRO A 31 -9.87 9.06 5.67
C PRO A 31 -10.53 8.66 6.96
N THR A 32 -11.43 9.52 7.41
CA THR A 32 -12.14 9.37 8.67
C THR A 32 -13.60 9.22 8.33
N CYS A 33 -14.28 8.24 8.93
CA CYS A 33 -15.71 8.08 8.77
C CYS A 33 -16.43 9.33 9.33
N PRO A 34 -17.18 10.09 8.52
CA PRO A 34 -17.81 11.32 8.98
C PRO A 34 -18.93 11.07 10.01
N THR A 35 -19.48 9.85 10.04
CA THR A 35 -20.57 9.47 10.95
C THR A 35 -20.07 9.14 12.36
N CYS A 36 -18.97 8.39 12.49
CA CYS A 36 -18.52 7.85 13.78
C CYS A 36 -17.08 8.24 14.17
N GLY A 37 -16.36 8.98 13.33
CA GLY A 37 -15.01 9.46 13.62
C GLY A 37 -13.92 8.38 13.59
N LYS A 38 -14.22 7.16 13.12
CA LYS A 38 -13.20 6.10 12.98
C LYS A 38 -12.28 6.40 11.81
N ASN A 39 -10.97 6.31 12.04
CA ASN A 39 -9.96 6.36 10.99
C ASN A 39 -9.95 5.05 10.20
N TYR A 40 -9.84 5.15 8.88
CA TYR A 40 -9.54 4.01 8.01
C TYR A 40 -8.01 3.83 7.97
N PRO A 41 -7.45 2.72 8.48
CA PRO A 41 -6.04 2.40 8.28
C PRO A 41 -5.75 2.17 6.79
N ALA A 42 -4.49 2.18 6.39
CA ALA A 42 -4.16 1.49 5.14
C ALA A 42 -4.16 -0.01 5.36
N VAL A 43 -4.30 -0.75 4.26
CA VAL A 43 -4.33 -2.20 4.25
C VAL A 43 -3.35 -2.69 3.20
N VAL A 44 -2.58 -3.71 3.55
CA VAL A 44 -1.85 -4.51 2.58
C VAL A 44 -2.74 -5.66 2.18
N ARG A 45 -3.01 -5.81 0.88
CA ARG A 45 -3.91 -6.86 0.36
C ARG A 45 -3.43 -7.40 -0.97
N TYR A 46 -3.95 -8.58 -1.31
CA TYR A 46 -3.86 -9.11 -2.66
C TYR A 46 -4.91 -8.49 -3.55
N ASP A 47 -4.53 -8.24 -4.80
CA ASP A 47 -5.45 -7.88 -5.87
C ASP A 47 -5.06 -8.57 -7.18
N ALA A 48 -6.05 -8.76 -8.04
CA ALA A 48 -5.79 -9.18 -9.41
C ALA A 48 -5.23 -7.99 -10.20
N LEU A 49 -4.11 -8.20 -10.89
CA LEU A 49 -3.45 -7.16 -11.67
C LEU A 49 -4.40 -6.49 -12.67
N ASP A 50 -5.22 -7.28 -13.36
CA ASP A 50 -6.17 -6.79 -14.38
C ASP A 50 -7.28 -5.92 -13.76
N SER A 51 -7.74 -6.28 -12.56
CA SER A 51 -8.72 -5.48 -11.82
C SER A 51 -8.10 -4.21 -11.26
N TRP A 52 -6.83 -4.27 -10.84
CA TRP A 52 -6.11 -3.13 -10.30
C TRP A 52 -5.73 -2.09 -11.36
N CYS A 53 -5.32 -2.52 -12.56
CA CYS A 53 -4.93 -1.60 -13.61
C CYS A 53 -6.11 -0.94 -14.31
N HIS A 54 -7.34 -1.47 -14.16
CA HIS A 54 -8.55 -0.93 -14.80
C HIS A 54 -8.42 -0.71 -16.33
N GLY A 55 -7.57 -1.49 -17.01
CA GLY A 55 -7.28 -1.35 -18.44
C GLY A 55 -6.26 -0.27 -18.79
N GLU A 56 -5.71 0.44 -17.80
CA GLU A 56 -4.61 1.37 -17.97
C GLU A 56 -3.26 0.65 -18.11
N SER A 57 -2.31 1.32 -18.75
CA SER A 57 -0.93 0.83 -18.84
C SER A 57 -0.19 1.05 -17.53
N PHE A 58 0.67 0.11 -17.14
CA PHE A 58 1.58 0.26 -16.00
C PHE A 58 3.02 -0.02 -16.43
N THR A 59 3.97 0.47 -15.63
CA THR A 59 5.40 0.19 -15.80
C THR A 59 5.95 -0.43 -14.53
N VAL A 60 6.84 -1.41 -14.67
CA VAL A 60 7.61 -1.95 -13.54
C VAL A 60 8.77 -0.99 -13.26
N CYS A 61 8.76 -0.33 -12.10
CA CYS A 61 9.90 0.49 -11.65
C CYS A 61 10.65 -0.19 -10.51
N ASN A 62 11.83 -0.73 -10.81
CA ASN A 62 12.81 -1.15 -9.80
C ASN A 62 13.84 -0.03 -9.63
N CYS A 63 13.39 1.09 -9.07
CA CYS A 63 14.05 2.38 -9.26
C CYS A 63 15.46 2.46 -8.63
N LEU A 64 15.84 1.56 -7.72
CA LEU A 64 17.17 1.51 -7.08
C LEU A 64 18.09 0.40 -7.59
N ASP A 65 17.68 -0.40 -8.58
CA ASP A 65 18.52 -1.49 -9.10
C ASP A 65 19.84 -0.99 -9.72
N ASN A 66 19.89 0.27 -10.16
CA ASN A 66 21.09 0.90 -10.74
C ASN A 66 21.89 1.75 -9.73
N ASP A 67 21.44 1.84 -8.48
CA ASP A 67 22.18 2.54 -7.43
C ASP A 67 23.08 1.55 -6.70
N ASN A 68 24.39 1.78 -6.75
CA ASN A 68 25.39 0.90 -6.15
C ASN A 68 25.28 0.79 -4.61
N ASN A 69 24.47 1.63 -3.96
CA ASN A 69 24.22 1.58 -2.53
C ASN A 69 23.10 0.60 -2.14
N TYR A 70 22.33 0.10 -3.10
CA TYR A 70 21.20 -0.78 -2.84
C TYR A 70 21.33 -2.08 -3.63
N SER A 71 20.84 -3.17 -3.06
CA SER A 71 20.77 -4.47 -3.74
C SER A 71 19.42 -5.09 -3.45
N PRO A 72 18.73 -5.64 -4.47
CA PRO A 72 17.46 -6.31 -4.24
C PRO A 72 17.67 -7.56 -3.39
N LEU A 73 16.74 -7.81 -2.47
CA LEU A 73 16.64 -9.04 -1.71
C LEU A 73 16.28 -10.23 -2.63
N PRO A 74 16.53 -11.47 -2.21
CA PRO A 74 16.08 -12.65 -2.94
C PRO A 74 14.57 -12.60 -3.23
N PRO A 75 14.09 -13.00 -4.42
CA PRO A 75 12.67 -12.90 -4.78
C PRO A 75 11.70 -13.53 -3.77
N ASP A 76 12.07 -14.67 -3.20
CA ASP A 76 11.25 -15.35 -2.18
C ASP A 76 11.14 -14.50 -0.91
N GLU A 77 12.23 -13.87 -0.47
CA GLU A 77 12.23 -12.98 0.69
C GLU A 77 11.38 -11.72 0.41
N ILE A 78 11.46 -11.14 -0.78
CA ILE A 78 10.62 -10.00 -1.18
C ILE A 78 9.14 -10.35 -1.03
N VAL A 79 8.75 -11.52 -1.52
CA VAL A 79 7.36 -12.00 -1.45
C VAL A 79 6.95 -12.30 -0.01
N GLU A 80 7.80 -12.94 0.79
CA GLU A 80 7.53 -13.21 2.21
C GLU A 80 7.35 -11.93 3.02
N ARG A 81 8.20 -10.94 2.79
CA ARG A 81 8.10 -9.61 3.41
C ARG A 81 6.76 -8.95 3.06
N ALA A 82 6.40 -8.89 1.78
CA ALA A 82 5.12 -8.34 1.35
C ALA A 82 3.93 -9.06 2.00
N LYS A 83 3.99 -10.39 2.11
CA LYS A 83 2.97 -11.21 2.77
C LYS A 83 2.89 -10.99 4.28
N SER A 84 4.03 -10.74 4.93
CA SER A 84 4.10 -10.56 6.39
C SER A 84 3.32 -9.33 6.88
N LEU A 85 3.07 -8.36 5.99
CA LEU A 85 2.33 -7.15 6.30
C LEU A 85 0.85 -7.19 5.87
N LEU A 86 0.35 -8.32 5.35
CA LEU A 86 -1.05 -8.48 4.95
C LEU A 86 -2.01 -8.11 6.09
N GLY A 87 -2.98 -7.25 5.77
CA GLY A 87 -3.96 -6.73 6.71
C GLY A 87 -3.75 -5.25 7.03
N PRO A 88 -4.46 -4.74 8.07
CA PRO A 88 -4.38 -3.34 8.45
C PRO A 88 -2.99 -2.96 8.95
N ILE A 89 -2.46 -1.85 8.44
CA ILE A 89 -1.17 -1.28 8.84
C ILE A 89 -1.37 0.12 9.42
N ALA A 90 -0.51 0.50 10.36
CA ALA A 90 -0.41 1.88 10.82
C ALA A 90 0.17 2.73 9.70
N TYR A 91 -0.71 3.37 8.93
CA TYR A 91 -0.31 4.21 7.81
C TYR A 91 0.00 5.61 8.32
N ASP A 92 1.26 6.00 8.21
CA ASP A 92 1.66 7.39 8.26
C ASP A 92 1.79 7.86 6.81
N VAL A 93 1.04 8.90 6.46
CA VAL A 93 1.03 9.52 5.12
C VAL A 93 2.43 9.95 4.69
N PHE A 94 3.34 10.17 5.65
CA PHE A 94 4.72 10.60 5.43
C PHE A 94 5.75 9.47 5.48
N GLN A 95 5.45 8.30 6.05
CA GLN A 95 6.47 7.26 6.33
C GLN A 95 6.08 5.81 5.95
N TYR A 96 4.85 5.55 5.51
CA TYR A 96 4.37 4.19 5.18
C TYR A 96 3.48 4.16 3.92
N ASN A 97 3.81 4.98 2.92
CA ASN A 97 3.09 4.97 1.65
C ASN A 97 3.43 3.73 0.79
N CYS A 98 2.82 3.62 -0.39
CA CYS A 98 3.04 2.52 -1.32
C CYS A 98 4.51 2.38 -1.79
N GLU A 99 5.24 3.51 -1.93
CA GLU A 99 6.65 3.52 -2.31
C GLU A 99 7.52 2.96 -1.18
N HIS A 100 7.32 3.41 0.06
CA HIS A 100 8.02 2.88 1.23
C HIS A 100 7.82 1.38 1.38
N PHE A 101 6.60 0.90 1.22
CA PHE A 101 6.30 -0.53 1.26
C PHE A 101 7.06 -1.29 0.16
N ALA A 102 7.03 -0.80 -1.08
CA ALA A 102 7.72 -1.44 -2.20
C ALA A 102 9.25 -1.47 -1.98
N LEU A 103 9.83 -0.37 -1.50
CA LEU A 103 11.26 -0.27 -1.20
C LEU A 103 11.67 -1.16 -0.02
N TRP A 104 10.85 -1.23 1.02
CA TRP A 104 11.08 -2.12 2.15
C TRP A 104 10.98 -3.60 1.76
N CYS A 105 10.05 -3.95 0.86
CA CYS A 105 9.93 -5.30 0.34
C CYS A 105 11.13 -5.67 -0.53
N ARG A 106 11.53 -4.80 -1.48
CA ARG A 106 12.56 -5.12 -2.49
C ARG A 106 13.99 -4.96 -1.98
N TYR A 107 14.28 -3.91 -1.22
CA TYR A 107 15.65 -3.51 -0.86
C TYR A 107 15.89 -3.52 0.65
N GLY A 108 14.86 -3.78 1.47
CA GLY A 108 14.99 -3.79 2.92
C GLY A 108 15.14 -2.41 3.56
N VAL A 109 14.87 -1.33 2.81
CA VAL A 109 15.02 0.05 3.29
C VAL A 109 13.69 0.76 3.41
N ALA A 110 13.50 1.51 4.50
CA ALA A 110 12.38 2.44 4.68
C ALA A 110 12.83 3.86 4.31
N ALA A 111 13.30 4.04 3.08
CA ALA A 111 13.71 5.35 2.55
C ALA A 111 12.65 5.88 1.58
N SER A 112 12.36 7.17 1.61
CA SER A 112 11.52 7.87 0.62
C SER A 112 12.43 8.62 -0.35
N PHE A 113 12.18 8.51 -1.65
CA PHE A 113 12.74 9.41 -2.65
C PHE A 113 11.64 10.40 -3.08
N GLN A 114 11.13 11.18 -2.11
CA GLN A 114 10.20 12.28 -2.38
C GLN A 114 10.95 13.59 -2.61
#